data_AF-A0A1W9UKQ2-F1
#
_entry.id   AF-A0A1W9UKQ2-F1
#
_cell.length_a   1.000
_cell.length_b   1.000
_cell.length_c   1.000
_cell.angle_alpha   90.00
_cell.angle_beta   90.00
_cell.angle_gamma   90.00
#
_symmetry.space_group_name_H-M   'P 1'
#
loop_
_entity.id
_entity.type
_entity.pdbx_description
1 polymer ?
#
loop_
_entity_poly.entity_id
_entity_poly.type
_entity_poly.pdbx_seq_one_letter_code
_entity_poly.pdbx_strand_id
1 'polypeptide(L)'
;MSGFLAVMRKELRHVLRDPWSLAGTTLGTVLLMVLLAYAVSADIEHIPITVFDGDHTLQSRAYAQRFVNEKFFDVQCWAQSDAEAREWVRS
;
A
#
# COMPACT_ATOMS: atom_id res chain seq x y z
N MET A 1 -12.92 40.14 -27.23
CA MET A 1 -12.58 38.87 -26.54
C MET A 1 -13.82 38.07 -26.06
N SER A 2 -15.02 38.31 -26.61
CA SER A 2 -16.27 37.65 -26.15
C SER A 2 -16.63 36.36 -26.91
N GLY A 3 -16.17 36.21 -28.15
CA GLY A 3 -16.48 35.02 -28.98
C GLY A 3 -15.89 33.72 -28.43
N PHE A 4 -14.68 33.77 -27.87
CA PHE A 4 -14.01 32.60 -27.30
C PHE A 4 -14.82 31.99 -26.14
N LEU A 5 -15.32 32.81 -25.22
CA LEU A 5 -16.17 32.37 -24.11
C LEU A 5 -17.48 31.75 -24.58
N ALA A 6 -18.07 32.27 -25.66
CA ALA A 6 -19.29 31.71 -26.24
C ALA A 6 -19.04 30.31 -26.83
N VAL A 7 -17.91 30.11 -27.51
CA VAL A 7 -17.50 28.80 -28.06
C VAL A 7 -17.18 27.81 -26.94
N MET A 8 -16.40 28.23 -25.94
CA MET A 8 -16.08 27.39 -24.78
C MET A 8 -17.34 26.91 -24.07
N ARG A 9 -18.32 27.78 -23.84
CA ARG A 9 -19.60 27.40 -23.21
C ARG A 9 -20.40 26.40 -24.04
N LYS A 10 -20.34 26.49 -25.38
CA LYS A 10 -21.00 25.54 -26.28
C LYS A 10 -20.36 24.16 -26.18
N GLU A 11 -19.04 24.10 -26.28
CA GLU A 11 -18.30 22.82 -26.25
C GLU A 11 -18.35 22.16 -24.87
N LEU A 12 -18.23 22.91 -23.77
CA LEU A 12 -18.40 22.36 -22.42
C LEU A 12 -19.78 21.72 -22.23
N ARG A 13 -20.84 22.35 -22.76
CA ARG A 13 -22.20 21.79 -22.65
C ARG A 13 -22.34 20.50 -23.48
N HIS A 14 -21.68 20.43 -24.63
CA HIS A 14 -21.66 19.21 -25.45
C HIS A 14 -20.94 18.07 -24.73
N VAL A 15 -19.74 18.34 -24.21
CA VAL A 15 -18.96 17.36 -23.45
C VAL A 15 -19.72 16.88 -22.22
N LEU A 16 -20.34 17.78 -21.44
CA LEU A 16 -21.15 17.43 -20.27
C LEU A 16 -22.42 16.61 -20.59
N ARG A 17 -22.92 16.67 -21.83
CA ARG A 17 -24.07 15.88 -22.29
C ARG A 17 -23.69 14.58 -22.97
N ASP A 18 -22.40 14.30 -23.16
CA ASP A 18 -21.90 13.04 -23.69
C ASP A 18 -21.34 12.17 -22.55
N PRO A 19 -22.21 11.42 -21.84
CA PRO A 19 -21.79 10.60 -20.71
C PRO A 19 -20.86 9.47 -21.11
N TRP A 20 -20.90 9.01 -22.38
CA TRP A 20 -20.03 7.92 -22.84
C TRP A 20 -18.60 8.39 -23.05
N SER A 21 -18.42 9.59 -23.62
CA SER A 21 -17.10 10.22 -23.76
C SER A 21 -16.49 10.56 -22.39
N LEU A 22 -17.28 11.12 -21.49
CA LEU A 22 -16.85 11.40 -20.11
C LEU A 22 -16.53 10.12 -19.34
N ALA A 23 -17.36 9.08 -19.45
CA ALA A 23 -17.06 7.80 -18.83
C ALA A 23 -15.78 7.19 -19.41
N GLY A 24 -15.61 7.16 -20.73
CA GLY A 24 -14.41 6.58 -21.36
C GLY A 24 -13.11 7.26 -20.91
N THR A 25 -13.12 8.58 -20.71
CA THR A 25 -11.95 9.35 -20.25
C THR A 25 -11.72 9.26 -18.74
N THR A 26 -12.76 9.14 -17.92
CA THR A 26 -12.63 9.12 -16.45
C THR A 26 -12.55 7.72 -15.84
N LEU A 27 -13.12 6.71 -16.51
CA LEU A 27 -13.22 5.35 -15.99
C LEU A 27 -11.85 4.73 -15.72
N GLY A 28 -10.86 4.95 -16.59
CA GLY A 28 -9.50 4.46 -16.38
C GLY A 28 -8.87 5.02 -15.10
N THR A 29 -9.05 6.32 -14.83
CA THR A 29 -8.55 6.98 -13.61
C THR A 29 -9.28 6.49 -12.36
N VAL A 30 -10.60 6.38 -12.42
CA VAL A 30 -11.41 5.88 -11.29
C VAL A 30 -11.06 4.42 -11.00
N LEU A 31 -10.92 3.58 -12.03
CA LEU A 31 -10.51 2.20 -11.90
C LEU A 31 -9.11 2.10 -11.26
N LEU A 32 -8.15 2.91 -11.72
CA LEU A 32 -6.82 2.96 -11.13
C LEU A 32 -6.86 3.41 -9.66
N MET A 33 -7.69 4.39 -9.30
CA MET A 33 -7.85 4.81 -7.90
C MET A 33 -8.43 3.70 -7.03
N VAL A 34 -9.43 2.96 -7.54
CA VAL A 34 -10.02 1.82 -6.82
C VAL A 34 -8.99 0.70 -6.64
N LEU A 35 -8.25 0.37 -7.69
CA LEU A 35 -7.18 -0.63 -7.64
C LEU A 35 -6.07 -0.21 -6.67
N LEU A 36 -5.69 1.06 -6.67
CA LEU A 36 -4.68 1.60 -5.75
C LEU A 36 -5.18 1.60 -4.30
N ALA A 37 -6.42 2.03 -4.06
CA ALA A 37 -7.03 2.01 -2.73
C ALA A 37 -7.14 0.57 -2.19
N TYR A 38 -7.50 -0.37 -3.06
CA TYR A 38 -7.51 -1.80 -2.73
C TYR A 38 -6.10 -2.33 -2.44
N ALA A 39 -5.09 -2.00 -3.26
CA ALA A 39 -3.71 -2.46 -3.06
C ALA A 39 -3.06 -1.88 -1.79
N VAL A 40 -3.39 -0.63 -1.43
CA VAL A 40 -2.90 0.01 -0.20
C VAL A 40 -3.63 -0.50 1.04
N SER A 41 -4.92 -0.84 0.92
CA SER A 41 -5.72 -1.38 2.03
C SER A 41 -5.63 -2.90 2.15
N ALA A 42 -5.08 -3.60 1.15
CA ALA A 42 -4.75 -5.01 1.26
C ALA A 42 -3.65 -5.13 2.33
N ASP A 43 -4.05 -5.69 3.48
CA ASP A 43 -3.31 -5.75 4.73
C ASP A 43 -1.79 -5.78 4.56
N ILE A 44 -1.14 -4.67 4.91
CA ILE A 44 0.27 -4.67 5.36
C ILE A 44 0.29 -5.01 6.88
N GLU A 45 -0.75 -5.66 7.39
CA GLU A 45 -0.81 -6.18 8.75
C GLU A 45 -0.37 -7.65 8.71
N HIS A 46 0.29 -8.13 9.77
CA HIS A 46 0.75 -9.52 9.91
C HIS A 46 1.90 -9.93 8.97
N ILE A 47 2.86 -9.04 8.68
CA ILE A 47 4.08 -9.43 7.97
C ILE A 47 4.83 -10.47 8.83
N PRO A 48 5.01 -11.72 8.37
CA PRO A 48 5.70 -12.73 9.14
C PRO A 48 7.20 -12.39 9.21
N ILE A 49 7.71 -12.28 10.42
CA ILE A 49 9.13 -12.03 10.68
C ILE A 49 9.74 -13.09 11.59
N THR A 50 11.03 -13.32 11.40
CA THR A 50 11.86 -14.16 12.26
C THR A 50 12.91 -13.28 12.93
N VAL A 51 13.01 -13.37 14.26
CA VAL A 51 13.95 -12.55 15.03
C VAL A 51 15.11 -13.42 15.51
N PHE A 52 16.35 -12.98 15.26
CA PHE A 52 17.56 -13.57 15.82
C PHE A 52 18.21 -12.57 16.80
N ASP A 53 18.23 -12.91 18.09
CA ASP A 53 18.89 -12.12 19.14
C ASP A 53 20.29 -12.69 19.40
N GLY A 54 21.32 -12.13 18.76
CA GLY A 54 22.71 -12.56 18.93
C GLY A 54 23.45 -11.95 20.12
N ASP A 55 22.94 -10.85 20.68
CA ASP A 55 23.56 -10.16 21.82
C ASP A 55 23.06 -10.71 23.16
N HIS A 56 21.87 -11.33 23.19
CA HIS A 56 21.23 -11.94 24.36
C HIS A 56 21.06 -11.00 25.57
N THR A 57 21.22 -9.69 25.36
CA THR A 57 21.07 -8.66 26.39
C THR A 57 19.61 -8.29 26.63
N LEU A 58 19.33 -7.68 27.78
CA LEU A 58 17.98 -7.20 28.10
C LEU A 58 17.54 -6.10 27.13
N GLN A 59 18.48 -5.27 26.68
CA GLN A 59 18.28 -4.20 25.71
C GLN A 59 17.91 -4.74 24.33
N SER A 60 18.60 -5.79 23.86
CA SER A 60 18.32 -6.46 22.59
C SER A 60 16.90 -7.05 22.57
N ARG A 61 16.51 -7.78 23.62
CA ARG A 61 15.14 -8.31 23.77
C ARG A 61 14.08 -7.20 23.81
N ALA A 62 14.34 -6.11 24.54
CA ALA A 62 13.42 -4.99 24.63
C ALA A 62 13.25 -4.27 23.28
N TYR A 63 14.31 -4.20 22.46
CA TYR A 63 14.24 -3.68 21.10
C TYR A 63 13.38 -4.56 20.20
N ALA A 64 13.65 -5.87 20.18
CA ALA A 64 12.86 -6.82 19.39
C ALA A 64 11.37 -6.83 19.77
N GLN A 65 11.04 -6.76 21.08
CA GLN A 65 9.66 -6.71 21.57
C GLN A 65 8.88 -5.47 21.11
N ARG A 66 9.56 -4.37 20.76
CA ARG A 66 8.87 -3.19 20.21
C ARG A 66 8.27 -3.46 18.84
N PHE A 67 8.95 -4.25 18.01
CA PHE A 67 8.44 -4.64 16.69
C PHE A 67 7.22 -5.56 16.78
N VAL A 68 7.16 -6.42 17.80
CA VAL A 68 6.02 -7.32 18.06
C VAL A 68 4.76 -6.57 18.50
N ASN A 69 4.93 -5.40 19.13
CA ASN A 69 3.81 -4.59 19.58
C ASN A 69 3.23 -3.70 18.47
N GLU A 70 3.89 -3.60 17.31
CA GLU A 70 3.35 -2.92 16.15
C GLU A 70 2.50 -3.89 15.33
N LYS A 71 1.27 -3.50 14.97
CA LYS A 71 0.30 -4.32 14.22
C LYS A 71 0.78 -4.78 12.81
N PHE A 72 1.96 -4.34 12.41
CA PHE A 72 2.55 -4.64 11.11
C PHE A 72 3.30 -5.98 11.09
N PHE A 73 3.80 -6.47 12.23
CA PHE A 73 4.72 -7.60 12.26
C PHE A 73 4.28 -8.72 13.20
N ASP A 74 4.19 -9.93 12.65
CA ASP A 74 3.93 -11.14 13.41
C ASP A 74 5.22 -11.95 13.56
N VAL A 75 5.69 -12.11 14.79
CA VAL A 75 6.85 -12.96 15.06
C VAL A 75 6.44 -14.43 15.01
N GLN A 76 6.86 -15.11 13.94
CA GLN A 76 6.62 -16.54 13.74
C GLN A 76 7.60 -17.39 14.55
N CYS A 77 8.87 -16.94 14.64
CA CYS A 77 9.93 -17.70 15.30
C CYS A 77 11.01 -16.78 15.89
N TRP A 78 11.55 -17.21 17.03
CA TRP A 78 12.80 -16.68 17.60
C TRP A 78 13.92 -17.67 17.26
N ALA A 79 14.73 -17.34 16.26
CA ALA A 79 15.84 -18.17 15.84
C ALA A 79 16.92 -18.20 16.93
N GLN A 80 17.49 -19.37 17.17
CA GLN A 80 18.59 -19.56 18.13
C GLN A 80 19.96 -19.39 17.48
N SER A 81 20.01 -19.34 16.13
CA SER A 81 21.24 -19.11 15.37
C SER A 81 20.98 -18.31 14.10
N ASP A 82 22.00 -17.59 13.61
CA ASP A 82 21.97 -16.93 12.30
C ASP A 82 21.72 -17.92 11.15
N ALA A 83 22.23 -19.16 11.28
CA ALA A 83 22.00 -20.22 10.30
C ALA A 83 20.52 -20.60 10.20
N GLU A 84 19.84 -20.79 11.33
CA GLU A 84 18.41 -21.10 11.42
C GLU A 84 17.55 -19.93 10.90
N ALA A 85 17.93 -18.69 11.23
CA ALA A 85 17.23 -17.51 10.72
C ALA A 85 17.29 -17.44 9.18
N ARG A 86 18.43 -17.75 8.57
CA ARG A 86 18.62 -17.77 7.10
C ARG A 86 17.95 -18.94 6.41
N GLU A 87 17.64 -20.01 7.13
CA GLU A 87 16.87 -21.14 6.62
C GLU A 87 15.41 -20.75 6.50
N TRP A 88 14.86 -20.13 7.55
CA TRP A 88 13.48 -19.61 7.57
C TRP A 88 13.20 -18.52 6.53
N VAL A 89 14.16 -17.67 6.20
CA VAL A 89 14.00 -16.67 5.12
C VAL A 89 13.95 -17.32 3.73
N ARG A 90 14.44 -18.56 3.58
CA ARG A 90 14.49 -19.27 2.29
C ARG A 90 13.30 -20.19 2.03
N SER A 91 12.50 -20.51 3.05
CA SER A 91 11.29 -21.34 2.96
C SER A 91 10.05 -20.51 2.65
#